data_AF-A0A7X9PLL7-F1
#
_entry.id   AF-A0A7X9PLL7-F1
#
_cell.length_a   1.000
_cell.length_b   1.000
_cell.length_c   1.000
_cell.angle_alpha   90.00
_cell.angle_beta   90.00
_cell.angle_gamma   90.00
#
_symmetry.space_group_name_H-M   'P 1'
#
loop_
_entity.id
_entity.type
_entity.pdbx_description
1 polymer ?
#
loop_
_entity_poly.entity_id
_entity_poly.type
_entity_poly.pdbx_seq_one_letter_code
_entity_poly.pdbx_strand_id
1 'polypeptide(L)' 'SGPVTIIIDKKRDPVVWGYGFGLRSRLLGYFVRADWAWGIENNMVMPNVFYLSLSLDF' A
#
# COMPACT_ATOMS: atom_id res chain seq x y z
N SER A 1 35.69 -0.33 33.15
CA SER A 1 35.18 -0.27 31.77
C SER A 1 33.66 -0.16 31.82
N GLY A 2 33.11 0.98 31.41
CA GLY A 2 31.66 1.23 31.40
C GLY A 2 30.97 0.67 30.14
N PRO A 3 29.64 0.55 30.14
CA PRO A 3 28.90 -0.03 29.02
C PRO A 3 28.94 0.89 27.79
N VAL A 4 29.23 0.30 26.64
CA VAL A 4 29.19 0.96 25.33
C VAL A 4 27.79 0.81 24.77
N THR A 5 27.06 1.91 24.63
CA THR A 5 25.74 1.94 23.98
C THR A 5 25.94 2.03 22.47
N ILE A 6 25.65 0.95 21.76
CA ILE A 6 25.69 0.90 20.30
C ILE A 6 24.29 1.23 19.78
N ILE A 7 24.12 2.42 19.19
CA ILE A 7 22.89 2.82 18.51
C ILE A 7 23.02 2.39 17.04
N ILE A 8 22.24 1.38 16.63
CA ILE A 8 22.18 0.93 15.24
C ILE A 8 21.11 1.77 14.54
N ASP A 9 21.54 2.81 13.82
CA ASP A 9 20.67 3.61 12.97
C ASP A 9 20.49 2.87 11.63
N LYS A 10 19.39 2.11 11.51
CA LYS A 10 19.00 1.51 10.24
C LYS A 10 18.56 2.66 9.33
N LYS A 11 19.44 3.09 8.43
CA LYS A 11 19.10 3.86 7.23
C LYS A 11 18.06 3.07 6.42
N ARG A 12 16.78 3.16 6.81
CA ARG A 12 15.67 2.78 5.94
C ARG A 12 15.65 3.87 4.89
N ASP A 13 16.05 3.52 3.68
CA ASP A 13 15.89 4.41 2.55
C ASP A 13 14.41 4.85 2.52
N PRO A 14 14.12 6.15 2.61
CA PRO A 14 12.74 6.65 2.74
C PRO A 14 11.93 6.50 1.45
N VAL A 15 12.48 5.80 0.46
CA VAL A 15 11.93 5.72 -0.88
C VAL A 15 10.99 4.51 -0.97
N VAL A 16 9.73 4.77 -0.63
CA VAL A 16 8.62 3.83 -0.83
C VAL A 16 8.11 4.00 -2.25
N TRP A 17 8.14 2.94 -3.05
CA TRP A 17 7.54 2.91 -4.38
C TRP A 17 6.35 1.97 -4.36
N GLY A 18 5.29 2.29 -5.07
CA GLY A 18 4.14 1.41 -5.17
C GLY A 18 3.64 1.39 -6.60
N TYR A 19 3.14 0.24 -7.03
CA TYR A 19 2.37 0.11 -8.27
C TYR A 19 0.98 -0.41 -7.92
N GLY A 20 -0.02 0.01 -8.68
CA GLY A 20 -1.40 -0.36 -8.40
C GLY A 20 -2.25 -0.36 -9.65
N PHE A 21 -3.34 -1.10 -9.59
CA PHE A 21 -4.36 -1.18 -10.62
C PHE A 21 -5.72 -0.86 -10.00
N GLY A 22 -6.44 0.08 -10.59
CA GLY A 22 -7.79 0.45 -10.17
C GLY A 22 -8.79 0.20 -11.29
N LEU A 23 -9.88 -0.50 -10.98
CA LEU A 23 -11.02 -0.69 -11.86
C LEU A 23 -12.20 0.11 -11.34
N ARG A 24 -12.73 0.99 -12.18
CA ARG A 24 -13.96 1.74 -11.93
C ARG A 24 -15.01 1.36 -12.97
N SER A 25 -16.11 0.77 -12.53
CA SER A 25 -17.20 0.38 -13.41
C SER A 25 -18.55 0.72 -12.81
N ARG A 26 -19.56 0.84 -13.67
CA ARG A 26 -20.96 1.02 -13.26
C ARG A 26 -21.71 -0.27 -13.60
N LEU A 27 -21.86 -1.15 -12.61
CA LEU A 27 -22.47 -2.47 -12.80
C LEU A 27 -23.91 -2.43 -12.29
N LEU A 28 -24.89 -2.74 -13.15
CA LEU A 28 -26.31 -2.82 -12.77
C LEU A 28 -26.87 -1.54 -12.09
N GLY A 29 -26.30 -0.36 -12.37
CA GLY A 29 -26.67 0.92 -11.74
C GLY A 29 -25.83 1.28 -10.50
N TYR A 30 -24.97 0.39 -10.01
CA TYR A 30 -24.09 0.60 -8.85
C TYR A 30 -22.72 1.10 -9.31
N PHE A 31 -22.15 2.08 -8.60
CA PHE A 31 -20.76 2.46 -8.79
C PHE A 31 -19.85 1.51 -8.02
N VAL A 32 -19.06 0.73 -8.74
CA VAL A 32 -18.07 -0.18 -8.19
C VAL A 32 -16.68 0.40 -8.41
N ARG A 33 -15.90 0.49 -7.32
CA ARG A 33 -14.48 0.81 -7.37
C ARG A 33 -13.70 -0.32 -6.72
N ALA A 34 -12.84 -0.97 -7.49
CA ALA A 34 -11.92 -1.99 -7.01
C ALA A 34 -10.49 -1.48 -7.22
N ASP A 35 -9.78 -1.16 -6.14
CA ASP A 35 -8.41 -0.68 -6.17
C ASP A 35 -7.48 -1.76 -5.58
N TRP A 36 -6.51 -2.22 -6.36
CA TRP A 36 -5.43 -3.10 -5.94
C TRP A 36 -4.11 -2.33 -5.92
N ALA A 37 -3.44 -2.31 -4.77
CA ALA A 37 -2.13 -1.67 -4.61
C ALA A 37 -1.09 -2.65 -4.09
N TRP A 38 0.12 -2.60 -4.65
CA TRP A 38 1.29 -3.32 -4.18
C TRP A 38 2.35 -2.32 -3.77
N GLY A 39 2.70 -2.30 -2.49
CA GLY A 39 3.80 -1.50 -1.98
C GLY A 39 5.13 -2.23 -2.15
N ILE A 40 6.18 -1.52 -2.55
CA ILE A 40 7.57 -1.97 -2.53
C ILE A 40 8.30 -1.08 -1.54
N GLU A 41 8.77 -1.65 -0.43
CA GLU A 41 9.63 -0.97 0.53
C GLU A 41 10.96 -1.73 0.62
N ASN A 42 12.08 -1.03 0.43
CA ASN A 42 13.42 -1.58 0.72
C ASN A 42 13.74 -2.90 -0.02
N ASN A 43 13.39 -2.99 -1.32
CA ASN A 43 13.48 -4.21 -2.16
C ASN A 43 12.60 -5.40 -1.72
N MET A 44 11.67 -5.20 -0.79
CA MET A 44 10.70 -6.20 -0.40
C MET A 44 9.31 -5.82 -0.92
N VAL A 45 8.65 -6.78 -1.58
CA VAL A 45 7.26 -6.66 -2.01
C VAL A 45 6.38 -6.82 -0.78
N MET A 46 5.68 -5.75 -0.42
CA MET A 46 4.75 -5.70 0.69
C MET A 46 3.41 -6.35 0.28
N PRO A 47 2.59 -6.84 1.24
CA PRO A 47 1.31 -7.46 0.93
C PRO A 47 0.43 -6.55 0.08
N ASN A 48 -0.29 -7.17 -0.85
CA ASN A 48 -1.23 -6.46 -1.71
C ASN A 48 -2.41 -5.93 -0.89
N VAL A 49 -2.77 -4.68 -1.13
CA VAL A 49 -3.92 -4.05 -0.49
C VAL A 49 -5.05 -4.03 -1.50
N PHE A 50 -6.14 -4.71 -1.17
CA PHE A 50 -7.36 -4.73 -1.97
C PHE A 50 -8.44 -3.88 -1.30
N TYR A 51 -8.91 -2.86 -2.01
CA TYR A 51 -10.03 -2.03 -1.60
C TYR A 51 -11.19 -2.22 -2.58
N LEU A 52 -12.34 -2.63 -2.05
CA LEU A 52 -13.58 -2.69 -2.81
C LEU A 52 -14.58 -1.72 -2.17
N SER A 53 -15.07 -0.76 -2.96
CA SER A 53 -16.10 0.19 -2.55
C SER A 53 -17.29 0.08 -3.50
N LEU A 54 -18.48 -0.04 -2.90
CA LEU A 54 -19.77 -0.06 -3.57
C LEU A 54 -20.53 1.20 -3.13
N SER A 55 -20.81 2.09 -4.06
CA SER A 55 -21.65 3.27 -3.81
C SER A 55 -22.96 3.13 -4.57
N LEU A 56 -24.07 3.19 -3.82
CA LEU A 56 -25.41 3.38 -4.37
C LEU A 56 -25.63 4.90 -4.38
N ASP A 57 -25.56 5.53 -5.54
CA ASP A 57 -26.03 6.91 -5.70
C ASP A 57 -27.55 6.82 -5.84
N PHE A 58 -28.29 7.27 -4.84
CA PHE A 58 -29.76 7.36 -4.83
C PHE A 58 -30.20 8.76 -4.45
#